data_AF-X1BDA8-F1
#
_entry.id   AF-X1BDA8-F1
#
_cell.length_a   1.000
_cell.length_b   1.000
_cell.length_c   1.000
_cell.angle_alpha   90.00
_cell.angle_beta   90.00
_cell.angle_gamma   90.00
#
_symmetry.space_group_name_H-M   'P 1'
#
loop_
_entity.id
_entity.type
_entity.pdbx_description
1 polymer ?
#
loop_
_entity_poly.entity_id
_entity_poly.type
_entity_poly.pdbx_seq_one_letter_code
_entity_poly.pdbx_strand_id
1 'polypeptide(L)' 'MLRSGEDSGTMSEVLRDVSDYYARELKTVIKTVTSMIEPIMIVLMGVLVGFIAMSIILPIFKMSSLVMGR' A
#
# COMPACT_ATOMS: atom_id res chain seq x y z
N MET A 1 -9.64 -29.97 -15.16
CA MET A 1 -8.85 -29.35 -16.24
C MET A 1 -7.53 -30.08 -16.45
N LEU A 2 -6.60 -30.12 -15.49
CA LEU A 2 -5.33 -30.86 -15.66
C LEU A 2 -5.53 -32.34 -16.05
N ARG A 3 -6.32 -33.09 -15.28
CA ARG A 3 -6.61 -34.52 -15.56
C ARG A 3 -7.27 -34.76 -16.93
N SER A 4 -8.07 -33.79 -17.40
CA SER A 4 -8.71 -33.87 -18.71
C SER A 4 -7.76 -33.54 -19.86
N GLY A 5 -6.77 -32.66 -19.64
CA GLY A 5 -5.75 -32.32 -20.63
C GLY A 5 -4.66 -33.38 -20.75
N GLU A 6 -4.44 -34.16 -19.70
CA GLU A 6 -3.60 -35.36 -19.71
C GLU A 6 -4.25 -36.48 -20.54
N ASP A 7 -5.53 -36.76 -20.31
CA ASP A 7 -6.31 -37.78 -21.05
C ASP A 7 -6.50 -37.41 -22.54
N SER A 8 -6.51 -36.12 -22.90
CA SER A 8 -6.66 -35.64 -24.29
C SER A 8 -5.34 -35.29 -25.00
N GLY A 9 -4.20 -35.45 -24.34
CA GLY A 9 -2.88 -35.10 -24.90
C GLY A 9 -2.61 -33.59 -25.05
N THR A 10 -3.44 -32.72 -24.46
CA THR A 10 -3.35 -31.25 -24.55
C THR A 10 -2.74 -30.60 -23.29
N MET A 11 -2.03 -31.38 -22.47
CA MET A 11 -1.42 -30.92 -21.21
C MET A 11 -0.56 -29.66 -21.35
N SER A 12 0.17 -29.53 -22.47
CA SER A 12 0.99 -28.34 -22.77
C SER A 12 0.15 -27.06 -22.87
N GLU A 13 -1.05 -27.16 -23.44
CA GLU A 13 -1.98 -26.05 -23.61
C GLU A 13 -2.60 -25.67 -22.26
N VAL A 14 -2.99 -26.66 -21.46
CA VAL A 14 -3.51 -26.46 -20.09
C VAL A 14 -2.46 -25.78 -19.19
N LEU A 15 -1.19 -26.17 -19.28
CA LEU A 15 -0.11 -25.54 -18.51
C LEU A 15 0.11 -24.08 -18.92
N ARG A 16 -0.06 -23.75 -20.20
CA ARG A 16 0.05 -22.38 -20.70
C ARG A 16 -1.09 -21.49 -20.23
N ASP A 17 -2.31 -22.02 -20.21
CA ASP A 17 -3.47 -21.31 -19.67
C ASP A 17 -3.28 -21.00 -18.17
N VAL A 18 -2.74 -21.96 -17.42
CA VAL A 18 -2.43 -21.78 -15.99
C VAL A 18 -1.34 -20.72 -15.80
N SER A 19 -0.27 -20.73 -16.60
CA SER A 19 0.77 -19.70 -16.49
C SER A 19 0.23 -18.30 -16.78
N ASP A 20 -0.61 -18.18 -17.81
CA ASP A 20 -1.21 -16.91 -18.19
C ASP A 20 -2.20 -16.40 -17.14
N TYR A 21 -2.93 -17.32 -16.51
CA TYR A 21 -3.82 -17.01 -15.39
C TYR A 21 -3.03 -16.43 -14.21
N TYR A 22 -1.98 -17.12 -13.75
CA TYR A 22 -1.16 -16.64 -12.64
C TYR A 22 -0.40 -15.35 -12.98
N ALA A 23 0.04 -15.17 -14.23
CA ALA A 23 0.67 -13.92 -14.65
C ALA A 23 -0.30 -12.73 -14.54
N ARG A 24 -1.57 -12.91 -14.93
CA ARG A 24 -2.62 -11.89 -14.79
C ARG A 24 -2.95 -11.61 -13.33
N GLU A 25 -3.06 -12.65 -12.52
CA GLU A 25 -3.34 -12.51 -11.08
C GLU A 25 -2.18 -11.79 -10.38
N LEU A 26 -0.94 -12.19 -10.64
CA LEU A 26 0.25 -11.53 -10.11
C LEU A 26 0.32 -10.04 -10.52
N LYS A 27 0.05 -9.72 -11.78
CA LYS A 27 0.01 -8.33 -12.25
C LYS A 27 -1.06 -7.52 -11.51
N THR A 28 -2.20 -8.12 -11.23
CA THR A 28 -3.30 -7.49 -10.48
C THR A 28 -2.87 -7.22 -9.04
N VAL A 29 -2.28 -8.22 -8.37
CA VAL A 29 -1.75 -8.07 -7.00
C VAL A 29 -0.69 -6.98 -6.93
N ILE A 30 0.28 -6.98 -7.85
CA ILE A 30 1.32 -5.94 -7.90
C ILE A 30 0.70 -4.56 -8.07
N LYS A 31 -0.30 -4.41 -8.96
CA LYS A 31 -1.00 -3.14 -9.18
C LYS A 31 -1.71 -2.68 -7.90
N THR A 32 -2.43 -3.57 -7.23
CA THR A 32 -3.12 -3.27 -5.97
C THR A 32 -2.13 -2.83 -4.89
N VAL A 33 -1.08 -3.61 -4.68
CA VAL A 33 -0.03 -3.29 -3.68
C VAL A 33 0.60 -1.94 -3.99
N THR A 34 0.98 -1.70 -5.23
CA THR A 34 1.58 -0.42 -5.66
C THR A 34 0.62 0.75 -5.45
N SER A 35 -0.67 0.57 -5.76
CA SER A 35 -1.68 1.62 -5.57
C SER A 35 -1.92 1.97 -4.10
N MET A 36 -1.65 1.05 -3.17
CA MET A 36 -1.74 1.30 -1.73
C MET A 36 -0.53 2.05 -1.16
N ILE A 37 0.59 2.11 -1.89
CA ILE A 37 1.77 2.87 -1.42
C ILE A 37 1.46 4.36 -1.34
N GLU A 38 0.73 4.92 -2.31
CA GLU A 38 0.37 6.33 -2.34
C GLU A 38 -0.43 6.79 -1.10
N PRO A 39 -1.56 6.17 -0.71
CA PRO A 39 -2.29 6.57 0.48
C PRO A 39 -1.47 6.39 1.77
N ILE A 40 -0.60 5.37 1.84
CA ILE A 40 0.31 5.18 2.98
C ILE A 40 1.28 6.37 3.09
N MET A 41 1.85 6.81 1.97
CA MET A 41 2.75 7.96 1.93
C MET A 41 2.06 9.24 2.41
N ILE A 42 0.79 9.46 2.00
CA ILE A 42 0.01 10.64 2.44
C ILE A 42 -0.23 10.60 3.95
N VAL A 43 -0.61 9.44 4.51
CA VAL A 43 -0.83 9.28 5.95
C VAL A 43 0.48 9.55 6.71
N LEU A 44 1.60 8.99 6.26
CA LEU A 44 2.91 9.24 6.87
C LEU A 44 3.30 10.71 6.82
N MET A 45 3.06 11.38 5.68
CA MET A 45 3.33 12.81 5.53
C MET A 45 2.48 13.65 6.49
N GLY A 46 1.20 13.31 6.64
CA GLY A 46 0.29 13.96 7.57
C GLY A 46 0.74 13.81 9.03
N VAL A 47 1.19 12.62 9.42
CA VAL A 47 1.76 12.38 10.76
C VAL A 47 3.03 13.19 10.98
N LEU A 48 3.95 13.21 10.00
CA LEU A 48 5.19 13.98 10.08
C LEU A 48 4.92 15.49 10.24
N VAL A 49 4.06 16.04 9.39
CA VAL A 49 3.71 17.47 9.44
C VAL A 49 2.98 17.79 10.74
N GLY A 50 2.05 16.95 11.17
CA GLY A 50 1.34 17.12 12.44
C GLY A 50 2.28 17.08 13.64
N PHE A 51 3.27 16.20 13.63
CA PHE A 51 4.29 16.11 14.67
C PHE A 51 5.15 17.38 14.74
N ILE A 52 5.59 17.90 13.59
CA ILE A 52 6.35 19.16 13.50
C ILE A 52 5.50 20.32 14.01
N ALA A 53 4.24 20.40 13.58
CA ALA A 53 3.31 21.45 14.01
C ALA A 53 3.11 21.44 15.54
N MET A 54 2.87 20.27 16.14
CA MET A 54 2.77 20.13 17.60
C MET A 54 4.06 20.57 18.30
N SER A 55 5.22 20.20 17.76
CA SER A 55 6.54 20.55 18.32
C SER A 55 6.78 22.07 18.36
N ILE A 56 6.16 22.84 17.45
CA ILE A 56 6.27 24.31 17.40
C ILE A 56 5.14 24.98 18.19
N ILE A 57 3.90 24.52 18.05
CA ILE A 57 2.73 25.17 18.65
C ILE A 57 2.71 25.01 20.18
N LEU A 58 3.08 23.85 20.71
CA LEU A 58 3.12 23.61 22.17
C LEU A 58 4.04 24.58 22.93
N PRO A 59 5.32 24.80 22.52
CA PRO A 59 6.16 25.78 23.21
C PRO A 59 5.66 27.22 23.03
N ILE A 60 5.04 27.57 21.90
CA ILE A 60 4.41 28.88 21.73
C ILE A 60 3.31 29.09 22.77
N PHE A 61 2.43 28.11 22.98
CA PHE A 61 1.41 28.20 24.03
C PHE A 61 2.00 28.28 25.43
N LYS A 62 3.06 27.51 25.72
CA LYS A 62 3.77 27.59 27.01
C LYS A 62 4.43 28.95 27.23
N MET A 63 5.03 29.54 26.19
CA MET A 63 5.61 30.88 26.28
C MET A 63 4.52 31.94 26.44
N SER A 64 3.41 31.83 25.71
CA SER A 64 2.28 32.74 25.85
C SER A 64 1.66 32.70 27.24
N SER A 65 1.51 31.52 27.86
CA SER A 65 1.00 31.41 29.22
C SER A 65 1.96 32.01 30.25
N LEU A 66 3.27 31.79 30.09
CA LEU A 66 4.31 32.38 30.95
C LEU A 66 4.33 33.92 30.85
N VAL A 67 4.08 34.47 29.66
CA VAL A 67 4.07 35.93 29.42
C VAL A 67 2.76 36.60 29.88
N MET A 68 1.62 35.93 29.77
CA MET A 68 0.31 36.50 30.14
C MET A 68 0.05 36.54 31.67
N GLY A 69 0.93 35.98 32.49
CA GLY A 69 0.85 36.17 33.95
C GLY A 69 -0.27 35.38 34.62
N ARG A 70 -0.13 34.05 34.62
CA ARG A 70 -0.11 33.24 35.84
C ARG A 70 1.04 32.26 35.75
#